data_AF-A0A522Y2D0-F1
#
_entry.id   AF-A0A522Y2D0-F1
#
_cell.length_a   1.000
_cell.length_b   1.000
_cell.length_c   1.000
_cell.angle_alpha   90.00
_cell.angle_beta   90.00
_cell.angle_gamma   90.00
#
_symmetry.space_group_name_H-M   'P 1'
#
loop_
_entity.id
_entity.type
_entity.pdbx_description
1 polymer ?
#
loop_
_entity_poly.entity_id
_entity_poly.type
_entity_poly.pdbx_seq_one_letter_code
_entity_poly.pdbx_strand_id
1 'polypeptide(L)'
;MLPNLTLVIQGLAFFAVAWMVMKFGWPPIMAAIEERQQKIAEGLAAADNAQKNLAQAQDQANEALKEARIKANEIIELAHQRATQLIDAAKNDAIAEGNRQKALAQSEIDASSNRAKEELRKQVSVLAVSGAEKLLRREIDATTHAALLEELAAQL
;
A
#
# COMPACT_ATOMS: atom_id res chain seq x y z
N MET A 1 49.35 55.16 -91.39
CA MET A 1 48.16 55.20 -90.52
C MET A 1 48.46 54.38 -89.29
N LEU A 2 48.81 55.02 -88.17
CA LEU A 2 48.94 54.32 -86.90
C LEU A 2 47.54 53.80 -86.51
N PRO A 3 47.39 52.52 -86.13
CA PRO A 3 46.12 52.06 -85.57
C PRO A 3 45.80 52.95 -84.37
N ASN A 4 44.57 53.46 -84.32
CA ASN A 4 44.11 54.46 -83.37
C ASN A 4 44.50 54.08 -81.93
N LEU A 5 45.51 54.75 -81.37
CA LEU A 5 46.05 54.56 -80.02
C LEU A 5 44.94 54.58 -78.94
N THR A 6 43.86 55.30 -79.23
CA THR A 6 42.64 55.37 -78.41
C THR A 6 41.98 54.00 -78.21
N LEU A 7 41.92 53.14 -79.24
CA LEU A 7 41.36 51.78 -79.11
C LEU A 7 42.20 50.89 -78.20
N VAL A 8 43.53 51.02 -78.24
CA VAL A 8 44.43 50.26 -77.37
C VAL A 8 44.27 50.69 -75.91
N ILE A 9 44.27 52.00 -75.65
CA ILE A 9 44.08 52.56 -74.31
C ILE A 9 42.68 52.21 -73.76
N GLN A 10 41.64 52.32 -74.60
CA GLN A 10 40.28 51.94 -74.22
C GLN A 10 40.15 50.45 -73.90
N GLY A 11 40.79 49.57 -74.68
CA GLY A 11 40.83 48.13 -74.41
C GLY A 11 41.52 47.81 -73.09
N LEU A 12 42.65 48.45 -72.81
CA LEU A 12 43.40 48.27 -71.55
C LEU A 12 42.59 48.78 -70.34
N ALA A 13 41.90 49.91 -70.48
CA ALA A 13 41.00 50.43 -69.45
C ALA A 13 39.79 49.49 -69.22
N PHE A 14 39.19 48.94 -70.28
CA PHE A 14 38.11 47.95 -70.16
C PHE A 14 38.58 46.69 -69.43
N PHE A 15 39.75 46.16 -69.78
CA PHE A 15 40.33 45.00 -69.09
C PHE A 15 40.66 45.29 -67.63
N ALA A 16 41.19 46.47 -67.31
CA ALA A 16 41.47 46.86 -65.93
C ALA A 16 40.19 46.92 -65.07
N VAL A 17 39.10 47.49 -65.62
CA VAL A 17 37.79 47.53 -64.97
C VAL A 17 37.18 46.13 -64.86
N ALA A 18 37.22 45.32 -65.92
CA ALA A 18 36.72 43.95 -65.92
C ALA A 18 37.45 43.09 -64.87
N TRP A 19 38.77 43.24 -64.77
CA TRP A 19 39.58 42.58 -63.74
C TRP A 19 39.20 43.05 -62.34
N MET A 20 38.99 44.35 -62.13
CA MET A 20 38.55 44.90 -60.84
C MET A 20 37.17 44.38 -60.44
N VAL A 21 36.21 44.32 -61.36
CA VAL A 21 34.87 43.78 -61.09
C VAL A 21 34.92 42.28 -60.80
N MET A 22 35.74 41.53 -61.55
CA MET A 22 35.91 40.09 -61.33
C MET A 22 36.60 39.80 -59.99
N LYS A 23 37.58 40.63 -59.59
CA LYS A 23 38.33 40.47 -58.34
C LYS A 23 37.58 40.98 -57.11
N PHE A 24 36.83 42.07 -57.21
CA PHE A 24 36.20 42.75 -56.06
C PHE A 24 34.67 42.71 -56.07
N GLY A 25 34.02 42.68 -57.23
CA GLY A 25 32.56 42.68 -57.35
C GLY A 25 31.94 41.28 -57.33
N TRP A 26 32.57 40.30 -57.98
CA TRP A 26 32.04 38.94 -58.08
C TRP A 26 32.07 38.14 -56.75
N PRO A 27 33.16 38.19 -55.95
CA PRO A 27 33.23 37.43 -54.70
C PRO A 27 32.13 37.75 -53.68
N PRO A 28 31.77 39.02 -53.38
CA PRO A 28 30.71 39.31 -52.41
C PRO A 28 29.32 38.87 -52.89
N ILE A 29 29.06 38.89 -54.20
CA ILE A 29 27.79 38.42 -54.78
C ILE A 29 27.66 36.90 -54.61
N MET A 30 28.70 36.15 -54.95
CA MET A 30 28.71 34.70 -54.77
C MET A 30 28.62 34.31 -53.29
N ALA A 31 29.34 35.01 -52.41
CA ALA A 31 29.26 34.78 -50.97
C ALA A 31 27.84 35.00 -50.42
N ALA A 32 27.14 36.06 -50.85
CA ALA A 32 25.76 36.31 -50.43
C ALA A 32 24.77 35.23 -50.92
N ILE A 33 24.98 34.69 -52.12
CA ILE A 33 24.17 33.59 -52.66
C ILE A 33 24.44 32.30 -51.87
N GLU A 34 25.71 31.98 -51.62
CA GLU A 34 26.13 30.79 -50.88
C GLU A 34 25.64 30.83 -49.43
N GLU A 35 25.76 31.97 -48.74
CA GLU A 35 25.23 32.17 -47.40
C GLU A 35 23.71 31.94 -47.35
N ARG A 36 22.97 32.42 -48.36
CA ARG A 36 21.53 32.19 -48.44
C ARG A 36 21.19 30.73 -48.69
N GLN A 37 21.92 30.06 -49.58
CA GLN A 37 21.74 28.63 -49.84
C GLN A 37 22.05 27.80 -48.58
N GLN A 38 23.13 28.12 -47.88
CA GLN A 38 23.52 27.46 -46.65
C GLN A 38 22.45 27.63 -45.56
N LYS A 39 21.97 28.87 -45.34
CA LYS A 39 20.89 29.13 -44.36
C LYS A 39 19.61 28.36 -44.66
N ILE A 40 19.23 28.23 -45.93
CA ILE A 40 18.05 27.45 -46.34
C ILE A 40 18.28 25.96 -46.10
N ALA A 41 19.45 25.44 -46.47
CA ALA A 41 19.79 24.03 -46.27
C ALA A 41 19.85 23.67 -44.77
N GLU A 42 20.49 24.50 -43.95
CA GLU A 42 20.54 24.34 -42.50
C GLU A 42 19.16 24.45 -41.86
N GLY A 43 18.34 25.42 -42.29
CA GLY A 43 16.97 25.57 -41.81
C GLY A 43 16.09 24.38 -42.14
N LEU A 44 16.19 23.84 -43.36
CA LEU A 44 15.43 22.67 -43.78
C LEU A 44 15.90 21.39 -43.05
N ALA A 45 17.22 21.21 -42.90
CA ALA A 45 17.78 20.09 -42.14
C ALA A 45 17.39 20.16 -40.65
N ALA A 46 17.41 21.36 -40.06
CA ALA A 46 16.96 21.57 -38.68
C ALA A 46 15.47 21.26 -38.52
N ALA A 47 14.62 21.66 -39.48
CA ALA A 47 13.20 21.35 -39.46
C ALA A 47 12.92 19.84 -39.56
N ASP A 48 13.58 19.13 -40.48
CA ASP A 48 13.45 17.67 -40.61
C ASP A 48 13.91 16.94 -39.35
N ASN A 49 15.06 17.34 -38.79
CA ASN A 49 15.56 16.78 -37.53
C ASN A 49 14.63 17.09 -36.36
N ALA A 50 14.07 18.29 -36.28
CA ALA A 50 13.10 18.65 -35.25
C ALA A 50 11.83 17.80 -35.34
N GLN A 51 11.34 17.56 -36.56
CA GLN A 51 10.16 16.71 -36.79
C GLN A 51 10.44 15.25 -36.39
N LYS A 52 11.61 14.70 -36.74
CA LYS A 52 12.04 13.36 -36.32
C LYS A 52 12.19 13.25 -34.80
N ASN A 53 12.85 14.21 -34.17
CA ASN A 53 13.01 14.25 -32.72
C ASN A 53 11.66 14.38 -32.01
N LEU A 54 10.73 15.16 -32.56
CA LEU A 54 9.38 15.28 -32.02
C LEU A 54 8.62 13.95 -32.10
N ALA A 55 8.67 13.26 -33.24
CA ALA A 55 8.05 11.95 -33.40
C ALA A 55 8.65 10.93 -32.41
N GLN A 56 9.98 10.89 -32.30
CA GLN A 56 10.67 10.01 -31.35
C GLN A 56 10.31 10.33 -29.89
N ALA A 57 10.24 11.60 -29.53
CA ALA A 57 9.85 12.03 -28.19
C ALA A 57 8.38 11.67 -27.88
N GLN A 58 7.48 11.78 -28.86
CA GLN A 58 6.09 11.36 -28.73
C GLN A 58 5.99 9.84 -28.53
N ASP A 59 6.73 9.05 -29.30
CA ASP A 59 6.76 7.59 -29.15
C ASP A 59 7.30 7.18 -27.76
N GLN A 60 8.39 7.80 -27.31
CA GLN A 60 8.95 7.57 -25.97
C GLN A 60 7.97 7.97 -24.86
N ALA A 61 7.26 9.09 -25.01
CA ALA A 61 6.25 9.53 -24.05
C ALA A 61 5.08 8.55 -23.99
N ASN A 62 4.63 8.06 -25.16
CA ASN A 62 3.56 7.07 -25.25
C ASN A 62 3.96 5.74 -24.60
N GLU A 63 5.18 5.26 -24.83
CA GLU A 63 5.66 4.02 -24.19
C GLU A 63 5.81 4.21 -22.68
N ALA A 64 6.36 5.34 -22.23
CA ALA A 64 6.44 5.66 -20.80
C ALA A 64 5.07 5.72 -20.13
N LEU A 65 4.05 6.28 -20.80
CA LEU A 65 2.67 6.30 -20.30
C LEU A 65 2.07 4.89 -20.24
N LYS A 66 2.36 4.04 -21.23
CA LYS A 66 1.90 2.65 -21.26
C LYS A 66 2.54 1.85 -20.13
N GLU A 67 3.85 1.95 -19.94
CA GLU A 67 4.56 1.33 -18.82
C GLU A 67 4.02 1.81 -17.48
N ALA A 68 3.78 3.11 -17.33
CA ALA A 68 3.22 3.68 -16.10
C ALA A 68 1.83 3.11 -15.79
N ARG A 69 0.98 2.92 -16.81
CA ARG A 69 -0.34 2.28 -16.65
C ARG A 69 -0.23 0.81 -16.24
N ILE A 70 0.70 0.06 -16.83
CA ILE A 70 0.95 -1.34 -16.46
C ILE A 70 1.39 -1.41 -14.98
N LYS A 71 2.39 -0.63 -14.59
CA LYS A 71 2.88 -0.57 -13.20
C LYS A 71 1.78 -0.14 -12.23
N ALA A 72 0.95 0.83 -12.60
CA ALA A 72 -0.17 1.25 -11.77
C ALA A 72 -1.18 0.11 -11.53
N ASN A 73 -1.52 -0.65 -12.58
CA ASN A 73 -2.41 -1.80 -12.46
C ASN A 73 -1.78 -2.92 -11.62
N GLU A 74 -0.48 -3.18 -11.79
CA GLU A 74 0.26 -4.15 -10.95
C GLU A 74 0.25 -3.76 -9.47
N ILE A 75 0.44 -2.46 -9.16
CA ILE A 75 0.38 -1.95 -7.79
C ILE A 75 -1.02 -2.14 -7.19
N ILE A 76 -2.07 -1.85 -7.97
CA ILE A 76 -3.46 -2.01 -7.54
C ILE A 76 -3.76 -3.49 -7.26
N GLU A 77 -3.36 -4.39 -8.16
CA GLU A 77 -3.55 -5.83 -8.00
C GLU A 77 -2.80 -6.36 -6.76
N LEU A 78 -1.54 -5.95 -6.57
CA LEU A 78 -0.76 -6.30 -5.38
C LEU A 78 -1.41 -5.77 -4.09
N ALA A 79 -1.96 -4.55 -4.13
CA ALA A 79 -2.67 -3.98 -2.98
C ALA A 79 -3.94 -4.78 -2.64
N HIS A 80 -4.72 -5.20 -3.65
CA HIS A 80 -5.89 -6.05 -3.44
C HIS A 80 -5.50 -7.42 -2.87
N GLN A 81 -4.45 -8.06 -3.40
CA GLN A 81 -3.96 -9.34 -2.89
C GLN A 81 -3.51 -9.22 -1.42
N ARG A 82 -2.74 -8.18 -1.09
CA ARG A 82 -2.32 -7.91 0.30
C ARG A 82 -3.50 -7.61 1.23
N ALA A 83 -4.50 -6.86 0.75
CA ALA A 83 -5.70 -6.57 1.53
C ALA A 83 -6.45 -7.86 1.86
N THR A 84 -6.65 -8.75 0.88
CA THR A 84 -7.28 -10.05 1.10
C THR A 84 -6.49 -10.92 2.08
N GLN A 85 -5.16 -11.01 1.91
CA GLN A 85 -4.30 -11.74 2.84
C GLN A 85 -4.39 -11.19 4.27
N LEU A 86 -4.43 -9.87 4.44
CA LEU A 86 -4.57 -9.22 5.74
C LEU A 86 -5.93 -9.52 6.37
N ILE A 87 -7.01 -9.48 5.58
CA ILE A 87 -8.35 -9.81 6.04
C ILE A 87 -8.42 -11.27 6.49
N ASP A 88 -7.84 -12.19 5.73
CA ASP A 88 -7.84 -13.61 6.07
C ASP A 88 -6.98 -13.92 7.30
N ALA A 89 -5.82 -13.28 7.43
CA ALA A 89 -5.00 -13.35 8.63
C ALA A 89 -5.76 -12.81 9.86
N ALA A 90 -6.37 -11.63 9.75
CA ALA A 90 -7.16 -11.03 10.82
C ALA A 90 -8.36 -11.89 11.23
N LYS A 91 -9.04 -12.53 10.27
CA LYS A 91 -10.12 -13.50 10.56
C LYS A 91 -9.59 -14.71 11.33
N ASN A 92 -8.46 -15.28 10.91
CA ASN A 92 -7.88 -16.43 11.59
C ASN A 92 -7.46 -16.08 13.02
N ASP A 93 -6.83 -14.91 13.21
CA ASP A 93 -6.45 -14.41 14.54
C ASP A 93 -7.69 -14.17 15.42
N ALA A 94 -8.75 -13.58 14.87
CA ALA A 94 -9.99 -13.36 15.58
C ALA A 94 -10.68 -14.69 15.99
N ILE A 95 -10.64 -15.71 15.13
CA ILE A 95 -11.16 -17.04 15.46
C ILE A 95 -10.32 -17.69 16.57
N ALA A 96 -8.99 -17.60 16.46
CA ALA A 96 -8.07 -18.14 17.47
C ALA A 96 -8.28 -17.48 18.84
N GLU A 97 -8.37 -16.16 18.89
CA GLU A 97 -8.62 -15.40 20.11
C GLU A 97 -10.02 -15.68 20.66
N GLY A 98 -11.03 -15.76 19.79
CA GLY A 98 -12.40 -16.14 20.19
C GLY A 98 -12.47 -17.53 20.82
N ASN A 99 -11.75 -18.51 20.26
CA ASN A 99 -11.66 -19.85 20.83
C ASN A 99 -10.91 -19.85 22.18
N ARG A 100 -9.83 -19.07 22.29
CA ARG A 100 -9.11 -18.89 23.55
C ARG A 100 -10.00 -18.29 24.63
N GLN A 101 -10.76 -17.24 24.33
CA GLN A 101 -11.68 -16.63 25.30
C GLN A 101 -12.80 -17.58 25.71
N LYS A 102 -13.37 -18.35 24.77
CA LYS A 102 -14.35 -19.39 25.09
C LYS A 102 -13.78 -20.45 26.02
N ALA A 103 -12.55 -20.91 25.77
CA ALA A 103 -11.89 -21.90 26.63
C ALA A 103 -11.64 -21.35 28.04
N LEU A 104 -11.21 -20.09 28.15
CA LEU A 104 -11.05 -19.40 29.44
C LEU A 104 -12.39 -19.28 30.18
N ALA A 105 -13.44 -18.83 29.50
CA ALA A 105 -14.77 -18.71 30.08
C ALA A 105 -15.31 -20.07 30.56
N GLN A 106 -15.12 -21.14 29.78
CA GLN A 106 -15.53 -22.49 30.20
C GLN A 106 -14.76 -22.95 31.44
N SER A 107 -13.45 -22.70 31.49
CA SER A 107 -12.63 -23.03 32.66
C SER A 107 -13.08 -22.26 33.91
N GLU A 108 -13.48 -20.99 33.76
CA GLU A 108 -14.00 -20.18 34.86
C GLU A 108 -15.38 -20.64 35.32
N ILE A 109 -16.26 -21.04 34.39
CA ILE A 109 -17.56 -21.67 34.69
C ILE A 109 -17.35 -22.97 35.47
N ASP A 110 -16.44 -23.84 35.04
CA ASP A 110 -16.18 -25.11 35.72
C ASP A 110 -15.61 -24.87 37.13
N ALA A 111 -14.70 -23.90 37.28
CA ALA A 111 -14.15 -23.51 38.58
C ALA A 111 -15.23 -22.93 39.51
N SER A 112 -16.10 -22.05 39.01
CA SER A 112 -17.20 -21.47 39.79
C SER A 112 -18.25 -22.52 40.19
N SER A 113 -18.58 -23.45 39.29
CA SER A 113 -19.47 -24.59 39.56
C SER A 113 -18.92 -25.48 40.67
N ASN A 114 -17.61 -25.76 40.65
CA ASN A 114 -16.95 -26.53 41.70
C ASN A 114 -16.98 -25.80 43.05
N ARG A 115 -16.71 -24.48 43.08
CA ARG A 115 -16.84 -23.67 44.31
C ARG A 115 -18.27 -23.68 44.84
N ALA A 116 -19.27 -23.54 43.97
CA ALA A 116 -20.68 -23.58 44.36
C ALA A 116 -21.08 -24.95 44.93
N LYS A 117 -20.60 -26.05 44.34
CA LYS A 117 -20.81 -27.41 44.88
C LYS A 117 -20.17 -27.60 46.26
N GLU A 118 -18.97 -27.05 46.45
CA GLU A 118 -18.27 -27.13 47.73
C GLU A 118 -18.99 -26.34 48.82
N GLU A 119 -19.49 -25.15 48.48
CA GLU A 119 -20.32 -24.33 49.37
C GLU A 119 -21.64 -25.03 49.72
N LEU A 120 -22.34 -25.61 48.73
CA LEU A 120 -23.53 -26.41 48.97
C LEU A 120 -23.26 -27.62 49.87
N ARG A 121 -22.14 -28.32 49.70
CA ARG A 121 -21.75 -29.43 50.59
C ARG A 121 -21.61 -28.97 52.03
N LYS A 122 -20.96 -27.82 52.28
CA LYS A 122 -20.86 -27.24 53.63
C LYS A 122 -22.24 -26.94 54.22
N GLN A 123 -23.12 -26.30 53.44
CA GLN A 123 -24.48 -25.97 53.89
C GLN A 123 -25.32 -27.22 54.17
N VAL A 124 -25.22 -28.26 53.34
CA VAL A 124 -25.89 -29.54 53.56
C VAL A 124 -25.36 -30.25 54.80
N SER A 125 -24.05 -30.23 55.06
CA SER A 125 -23.49 -30.79 56.30
C SER A 125 -24.04 -30.09 57.55
N VAL A 126 -24.13 -28.76 57.53
CA VAL A 126 -24.74 -27.98 58.63
C VAL A 126 -26.21 -28.34 58.80
N LEU A 127 -26.97 -28.43 57.71
CA LEU A 127 -28.38 -28.78 57.74
C LEU A 127 -28.62 -30.23 58.21
N ALA A 128 -27.76 -31.17 57.81
CA ALA A 128 -27.83 -32.56 58.22
C ALA A 128 -27.58 -32.74 59.73
N VAL A 129 -26.58 -32.04 60.29
CA VAL A 129 -26.33 -32.03 61.75
C VAL A 129 -27.52 -31.44 62.49
N SER A 130 -28.03 -30.28 62.05
CA SER A 130 -29.21 -29.65 62.67
C SER A 130 -30.47 -30.51 62.56
N GLY A 131 -30.64 -31.23 61.44
CA GLY A 131 -31.72 -32.20 61.24
C GLY A 131 -31.61 -33.41 62.16
N ALA A 132 -30.40 -33.95 62.32
CA ALA A 132 -30.11 -35.05 63.24
C ALA A 132 -30.35 -34.64 64.71
N GLU A 133 -29.92 -33.43 65.12
CA GLU A 133 -30.21 -32.87 66.45
C GLU A 133 -31.71 -32.74 66.71
N LYS A 134 -32.48 -32.26 65.73
CA LYS A 134 -33.94 -32.17 65.84
C LYS A 134 -34.62 -33.53 65.91
N LEU A 135 -34.15 -34.51 65.13
CA LEU A 135 -34.69 -35.88 65.16
C LEU A 135 -34.41 -36.55 66.51
N LEU A 136 -33.17 -36.40 67.02
CA LEU A 136 -32.76 -36.93 68.32
C LEU A 136 -33.58 -36.29 69.45
N ARG A 137 -33.77 -34.96 69.45
CA ARG A 137 -34.68 -34.29 70.40
C ARG A 137 -36.10 -34.83 70.33
N ARG A 138 -36.62 -35.14 69.14
CA ARG A 138 -37.97 -35.69 68.96
C ARG A 138 -38.10 -37.11 69.50
N GLU A 139 -37.10 -37.97 69.32
CA GLU A 139 -37.12 -39.32 69.91
C GLU A 139 -36.90 -39.33 71.42
N ILE A 140 -36.16 -38.35 71.95
CA ILE A 140 -35.86 -38.25 73.38
C ILE A 140 -37.09 -37.79 74.21
N ASP A 141 -38.08 -37.10 73.63
CA ASP A 141 -39.05 -36.30 74.40
C ASP A 141 -40.36 -37.00 74.83
N ALA A 142 -40.74 -38.16 74.29
CA ALA A 142 -42.12 -38.65 74.53
C ALA A 142 -42.24 -39.85 75.50
N THR A 143 -41.27 -40.75 75.57
CA THR A 143 -41.48 -42.05 76.25
C THR A 143 -40.29 -42.54 77.08
N THR A 144 -39.07 -42.14 76.76
CA THR A 144 -37.86 -42.69 77.39
C THR A 144 -37.54 -42.06 78.75
N HIS A 145 -37.85 -40.78 78.95
CA HIS A 145 -37.55 -40.10 80.22
C HIS A 145 -38.62 -40.26 81.30
N ALA A 146 -39.89 -40.46 80.94
CA ALA A 146 -40.92 -40.76 81.94
C ALA A 146 -40.66 -42.12 82.62
N ALA A 147 -40.32 -43.15 81.85
CA ALA A 147 -40.04 -44.48 82.39
C ALA A 147 -38.76 -44.53 83.25
N LEU A 148 -37.68 -43.82 82.85
CA LEU A 148 -36.44 -43.76 83.63
C LEU A 148 -36.55 -42.92 84.90
N LEU A 149 -37.39 -41.88 84.90
CA LEU A 149 -37.65 -41.07 86.10
C LEU A 149 -38.58 -41.79 87.09
N GLU A 150 -39.55 -42.57 86.59
CA GLU A 150 -40.42 -43.41 87.43
C GLU A 150 -39.62 -44.55 88.11
N GLU A 151 -38.66 -45.16 87.40
CA GLU A 151 -37.81 -46.24 87.94
C GLU A 151 -36.78 -45.74 88.98
N LEU A 152 -36.27 -44.52 88.81
CA LEU A 152 -35.39 -43.87 89.80
C LEU A 152 -36.15 -43.34 91.03
N ALA A 153 -37.40 -42.88 90.85
CA ALA A 153 -38.25 -42.45 91.96
C ALA A 153 -38.74 -43.63 92.83
N ALA A 154 -38.81 -44.84 92.28
CA ALA A 154 -39.18 -46.05 93.00
C ALA A 154 -38.03 -46.68 93.84
N GLN A 155 -36.82 -46.10 93.80
CA GLN A 155 -35.65 -46.53 94.59
C GLN A 155 -35.30 -45.60 95.78
N LEU A 156 -36.14 -44.61 96.09
CA LEU A 156 -36.13 -43.84 97.34
C LEU A 156 -37.34 -44.19 98.20
#